data_AF-A0A397PFT5-F1
#
_entry.id   AF-A0A397PFT5-F1
#
_cell.length_a   1.000
_cell.length_b   1.000
_cell.length_c   1.000
_cell.angle_alpha   90.00
_cell.angle_beta   90.00
_cell.angle_gamma   90.00
#
_symmetry.space_group_name_H-M   'P 1'
#
loop_
_entity.id
_entity.type
_entity.pdbx_description
1 polymer ?
#
loop_
_entity_poly.entity_id
_entity_poly.type
_entity_poly.pdbx_seq_one_letter_code
_entity_poly.pdbx_strand_id
1 'polypeptide(L)'
;MLKANNPPPDAPRTSPVFVSGSLSIQQLPDSVKQRLQIIVERELPVLIGDAHGADAAIQRCIFDYGARDVTVFCGGTKPRHNIGGWPVKRVRADAPTWTRAFHSAKDKEMASLAGAGFVIWDGTSQGSRANIRRLCERRRYVVVYLHAQGRFITLATDTERTDFLKSRLAS
;
A
#
# COMPACT_ATOMS: atom_id res chain seq x y z
N MET A 1 34.90 -0.10 15.66
CA MET A 1 33.93 -1.19 15.41
C MET A 1 32.59 -0.78 16.01
N LEU A 2 31.67 -0.30 15.19
CA LEU A 2 30.30 0.04 15.62
C LEU A 2 29.50 -1.26 15.75
N LYS A 3 29.01 -1.57 16.96
CA LYS A 3 28.10 -2.69 17.17
C LYS A 3 26.77 -2.37 16.50
N ALA A 4 26.31 -3.26 15.63
CA ALA A 4 24.95 -3.22 15.09
C ALA A 4 23.96 -3.40 16.23
N ASN A 5 23.16 -2.38 16.50
CA ASN A 5 22.00 -2.49 17.39
C ASN A 5 20.93 -3.31 16.67
N ASN A 6 20.95 -4.63 16.84
CA ASN A 6 19.80 -5.44 16.49
C ASN A 6 18.65 -5.09 17.45
N PRO A 7 17.47 -4.70 16.95
CA PRO A 7 16.32 -4.46 17.80
C PRO A 7 15.89 -5.77 18.51
N PRO A 8 15.35 -5.69 19.74
CA PRO A 8 14.96 -6.86 20.52
C PRO A 8 13.87 -7.68 19.82
N PRO A 9 13.84 -9.01 19.98
CA PRO A 9 13.02 -9.92 19.19
C PRO A 9 11.50 -9.80 19.39
N ASP A 10 11.03 -9.06 20.39
CA ASP A 10 9.61 -9.01 20.80
C ASP A 10 9.07 -7.59 21.08
N ALA A 11 9.56 -6.55 20.39
CA ALA A 11 8.78 -5.32 20.31
C ALA A 11 7.40 -5.65 19.68
N PRO A 12 6.26 -5.15 20.21
CA PRO A 12 4.98 -5.34 19.55
C PRO A 12 5.13 -4.77 18.15
N ARG A 13 5.11 -5.64 17.13
CA ARG A 13 5.27 -5.22 15.75
C ARG A 13 4.14 -4.23 15.48
N THR A 14 4.48 -2.96 15.37
CA THR A 14 3.57 -1.92 14.91
C THR A 14 2.94 -2.44 13.62
N SER A 15 1.62 -2.61 13.63
CA SER A 15 0.95 -3.29 12.53
C SER A 15 1.19 -2.52 11.22
N PRO A 16 1.72 -3.16 10.16
CA PRO A 16 2.13 -2.43 8.97
C PRO A 16 0.97 -1.72 8.26
N VAL A 17 1.28 -0.61 7.60
CA VAL A 17 0.37 0.09 6.69
C VAL A 17 0.60 -0.42 5.28
N PHE A 18 -0.42 -1.04 4.68
CA PHE A 18 -0.39 -1.35 3.26
C PHE A 18 -0.75 -0.11 2.45
N VAL A 19 0.24 0.43 1.74
CA VAL A 19 0.07 1.60 0.89
C VAL A 19 0.07 1.16 -0.58
N SER A 20 -0.94 1.57 -1.34
CA SER A 20 -1.04 1.26 -2.78
C SER A 20 -1.81 2.34 -3.54
N GLY A 21 -1.77 2.30 -4.87
CA GLY A 21 -2.67 3.15 -5.65
C GLY A 21 -2.81 2.79 -7.13
N SER A 22 -3.54 3.64 -7.85
CA SER A 22 -3.83 3.45 -9.27
C SER A 22 -2.61 3.68 -10.16
N LEU A 23 -2.50 2.89 -11.25
CA LEU A 23 -1.43 3.03 -12.25
C LEU A 23 -1.45 4.39 -12.97
N SER A 24 -2.63 5.00 -13.09
CA SER A 24 -2.86 6.31 -13.70
C SER A 24 -2.27 7.48 -12.90
N ILE A 25 -2.06 7.30 -11.59
CA ILE A 25 -1.62 8.38 -10.69
C ILE A 25 -0.10 8.35 -10.61
N GLN A 26 0.57 9.22 -11.37
CA GLN A 26 2.04 9.29 -11.39
C GLN A 26 2.60 10.42 -10.52
N GLN A 27 1.74 11.36 -10.10
CA GLN A 27 2.09 12.45 -9.20
C GLN A 27 1.13 12.45 -8.01
N LEU A 28 1.68 12.62 -6.81
CA LEU A 28 0.89 12.64 -5.59
C LEU A 28 0.48 14.08 -5.26
N PRO A 29 -0.79 14.35 -4.95
CA PRO A 29 -1.22 15.62 -4.38
C PRO A 29 -0.54 15.88 -3.02
N ASP A 30 -0.35 17.15 -2.66
CA ASP A 30 0.37 17.49 -1.43
C ASP A 30 -0.33 16.98 -0.17
N SER A 31 -1.66 16.91 -0.17
CA SER A 31 -2.43 16.30 0.91
C SER A 31 -2.10 14.81 1.12
N VAL A 32 -1.82 14.08 0.04
CA VAL A 32 -1.37 12.68 0.09
C VAL A 32 0.07 12.61 0.60
N LYS A 33 0.96 13.49 0.12
CA LYS A 33 2.35 13.56 0.59
C LYS A 33 2.41 13.84 2.10
N GLN A 34 1.63 14.79 2.59
CA GLN A 34 1.52 15.10 4.02
C GLN A 34 1.04 13.89 4.83
N ARG A 35 0.06 13.12 4.31
CA ARG A 35 -0.37 11.87 4.97
C ARG A 35 0.73 10.82 5.00
N LEU A 36 1.51 10.69 3.93
CA LEU A 36 2.66 9.79 3.87
C LEU A 36 3.77 10.23 4.82
N GLN A 37 4.04 11.54 4.91
CA GLN A 37 5.00 12.10 5.85
C GLN A 37 4.66 11.68 7.29
N ILE A 38 3.40 11.76 7.71
CA ILE A 38 2.95 11.30 9.04
C ILE A 38 3.24 9.80 9.26
N ILE A 39 3.08 8.96 8.23
CA ILE A 39 3.41 7.52 8.32
C ILE A 39 4.90 7.34 8.59
N VAL A 40 5.75 8.11 7.89
CA VAL A 40 7.21 8.07 8.03
C VAL A 40 7.68 8.62 9.37
N GLU A 41 7.17 9.78 9.80
CA GLU A 41 7.51 10.42 11.09
C GLU A 41 7.13 9.56 12.30
N ARG A 42 6.07 8.76 12.17
CA ARG A 42 5.64 7.80 13.20
C ARG A 42 6.36 6.45 13.11
N GLU A 43 7.33 6.31 12.19
CA GLU A 43 8.09 5.10 11.94
C GLU A 43 7.19 3.86 11.74
N LEU A 44 6.03 4.05 11.09
CA LEU A 44 5.11 2.94 10.84
C LEU A 44 5.66 2.04 9.71
N PRO A 45 5.67 0.71 9.87
CA PRO A 45 6.14 -0.18 8.83
C PRO A 45 5.26 -0.08 7.58
N VAL A 46 5.87 0.03 6.40
CA VAL A 46 5.16 0.16 5.12
C VAL A 46 5.27 -1.11 4.30
N LEU A 47 4.13 -1.65 3.85
CA LEU A 47 4.06 -2.66 2.81
C LEU A 47 3.65 -1.98 1.51
N ILE A 48 4.43 -2.16 0.45
CA ILE A 48 4.14 -1.51 -0.84
C ILE A 48 4.49 -2.41 -2.02
N GLY A 49 3.74 -2.28 -3.11
CA GLY A 49 4.02 -2.97 -4.36
C GLY A 49 5.14 -2.32 -5.18
N ASP A 50 5.54 -3.02 -6.24
CA ASP A 50 6.55 -2.56 -7.21
C ASP A 50 5.95 -1.97 -8.50
N ALA A 51 4.65 -1.67 -8.57
CA ALA A 51 4.02 -1.26 -9.83
C ALA A 51 4.48 0.14 -10.30
N HIS A 52 4.23 0.46 -11.58
CA HIS A 52 4.30 1.84 -12.06
C HIS A 52 3.16 2.68 -11.45
N GLY A 53 3.16 3.99 -11.72
CA GLY A 53 2.10 4.89 -11.23
C GLY A 53 2.25 5.13 -9.73
N ALA A 54 1.15 4.97 -8.99
CA ALA A 54 1.10 5.41 -7.61
C ALA A 54 2.14 4.72 -6.74
N ASP A 55 2.35 3.40 -6.89
CA ASP A 55 3.35 2.67 -6.10
C ASP A 55 4.75 3.30 -6.24
N ALA A 56 5.20 3.57 -7.47
CA ALA A 56 6.49 4.23 -7.70
C ALA A 56 6.53 5.67 -7.15
N ALA A 57 5.45 6.43 -7.30
CA ALA A 57 5.35 7.80 -6.78
C ALA A 57 5.38 7.83 -5.23
N ILE A 58 4.71 6.88 -4.59
CA ILE A 58 4.69 6.70 -3.13
C ILE A 58 6.07 6.26 -2.66
N GLN A 59 6.70 5.28 -3.31
CA GLN A 59 8.07 4.87 -3.01
C GLN A 59 9.03 6.08 -3.07
N ARG A 60 8.96 6.93 -4.11
CA ARG A 60 9.78 8.14 -4.17
C ARG A 60 9.51 9.05 -2.98
N CYS A 61 8.23 9.36 -2.72
CA CYS A 61 7.83 10.27 -1.65
C CYS A 61 8.32 9.81 -0.27
N ILE A 62 8.13 8.53 0.08
CA ILE A 62 8.54 8.02 1.39
C ILE A 62 10.06 7.87 1.49
N PHE A 63 10.76 7.63 0.36
CA PHE A 63 12.22 7.66 0.31
C PHE A 63 12.75 9.06 0.61
N ASP A 64 12.17 10.09 -0.02
CA ASP A 64 12.58 11.48 0.18
C ASP A 64 12.32 11.95 1.63
N TYR A 65 11.29 11.39 2.30
CA TYR A 65 11.05 11.58 3.74
C TYR A 65 11.89 10.70 4.66
N GLY A 66 12.74 9.80 4.12
CA GLY A 66 13.65 8.99 4.91
C GLY A 66 13.04 7.75 5.55
N ALA A 67 12.00 7.15 4.95
CA ALA A 67 11.39 5.93 5.46
C ALA A 67 12.38 4.76 5.56
N ARG A 68 12.47 4.16 6.74
CA ARG A 68 13.42 3.08 7.07
C ARG A 68 12.80 1.69 7.04
N ASP A 69 11.58 1.56 7.57
CA ASP A 69 10.88 0.27 7.65
C ASP A 69 9.87 0.13 6.50
N VAL A 70 10.38 -0.29 5.35
CA VAL A 70 9.59 -0.52 4.13
C VAL A 70 9.89 -1.92 3.60
N THR A 71 8.87 -2.66 3.21
CA THR A 71 9.02 -3.93 2.49
C THR A 71 8.33 -3.82 1.12
N VAL A 72 9.10 -4.04 0.06
CA VAL A 72 8.60 -4.02 -1.33
C VAL A 72 8.16 -5.42 -1.73
N PHE A 73 6.94 -5.56 -2.24
CA PHE A 73 6.40 -6.83 -2.73
C PHE A 73 6.38 -6.88 -4.25
N CYS A 74 6.93 -7.96 -4.80
CA CYS A 74 6.89 -8.24 -6.23
C CYS A 74 6.49 -9.69 -6.52
N GLY A 75 5.80 -9.89 -7.65
CA GLY A 75 5.45 -11.24 -8.13
C GLY A 75 6.60 -11.93 -8.87
N GLY A 76 7.48 -11.14 -9.50
CA GLY A 76 8.59 -11.61 -10.31
C GLY A 76 9.85 -11.96 -9.50
N THR A 77 10.91 -12.35 -10.22
CA THR A 77 12.24 -12.60 -9.66
C THR A 77 12.91 -11.33 -9.13
N LYS A 78 12.58 -10.17 -9.72
CA LYS A 78 13.03 -8.84 -9.32
C LYS A 78 11.84 -7.88 -9.30
N PRO A 79 11.84 -6.87 -8.40
CA PRO A 79 10.83 -5.81 -8.43
C PRO A 79 11.04 -4.92 -9.65
N ARG A 80 9.96 -4.38 -10.21
CA ARG A 80 10.04 -3.36 -11.28
C ARG A 80 10.57 -2.04 -10.72
N HIS A 81 10.16 -1.67 -9.51
CA HIS A 81 10.69 -0.52 -8.77
C HIS A 81 11.01 -0.89 -7.32
N ASN A 82 12.17 -0.42 -6.88
CA ASN A 82 12.56 -0.37 -5.47
C ASN A 82 13.46 0.86 -5.27
N ILE A 83 12.82 2.02 -5.13
CA ILE A 83 13.52 3.31 -5.15
C ILE A 83 14.48 3.47 -3.96
N GLY A 84 14.06 3.02 -2.77
CA GLY A 84 14.89 3.12 -1.57
C GLY A 84 15.83 1.94 -1.32
N GLY A 85 15.89 0.96 -2.23
CA GLY A 85 16.74 -0.22 -2.03
C GLY A 85 16.31 -1.07 -0.83
N TRP A 86 15.03 -1.02 -0.45
CA TRP A 86 14.49 -1.69 0.74
C TRP A 86 14.41 -3.22 0.57
N PRO A 87 14.21 -3.97 1.68
CA PRO A 87 13.94 -5.41 1.63
C PRO A 87 12.80 -5.77 0.68
N VAL A 88 12.98 -6.86 -0.08
CA VAL A 88 12.02 -7.34 -1.07
C VAL A 88 11.41 -8.67 -0.65
N LYS A 89 10.08 -8.74 -0.55
CA LYS A 89 9.34 -9.98 -0.39
C LYS A 89 8.76 -10.43 -1.73
N ARG A 90 9.26 -11.57 -2.23
CA ARG A 90 8.76 -12.19 -3.46
C ARG A 90 7.58 -13.10 -3.16
N VAL A 91 6.48 -12.90 -3.88
CA VAL A 91 5.28 -13.75 -3.77
C VAL A 91 5.06 -14.42 -5.12
N ARG A 92 5.41 -15.70 -5.21
CA ARG A 92 5.17 -16.49 -6.43
C ARG A 92 3.70 -16.81 -6.55
N ALA A 93 3.14 -16.56 -7.73
CA ALA A 93 1.82 -17.01 -8.10
C ALA A 93 1.95 -18.13 -9.13
N ASP A 94 1.12 -19.15 -9.01
CA ASP A 94 0.95 -20.16 -10.05
C ASP A 94 -0.01 -19.63 -11.13
N ALA A 95 0.43 -18.57 -11.81
CA ALA A 95 -0.32 -17.90 -12.88
C ALA A 95 0.66 -17.19 -13.81
N PRO A 96 0.33 -17.03 -15.11
CA PRO A 96 1.21 -16.32 -16.02
C PRO A 96 1.39 -14.84 -15.63
N THR A 97 2.58 -14.29 -15.87
CA THR A 97 3.03 -12.97 -15.37
C THR A 97 2.19 -11.78 -15.84
N TRP A 98 1.48 -11.92 -16.97
CA TRP A 98 0.59 -10.90 -17.52
C TRP A 98 -0.83 -10.93 -16.94
N THR A 99 -1.14 -11.93 -16.13
CA THR A 99 -2.49 -12.12 -15.59
C THR A 99 -2.72 -11.30 -14.34
N ARG A 100 -3.98 -10.92 -14.13
CA ARG A 100 -4.42 -10.31 -12.87
C ARG A 100 -4.17 -11.24 -11.67
N ALA A 101 -4.32 -12.55 -11.85
CA ALA A 101 -4.08 -13.53 -10.80
C ALA A 101 -2.64 -13.43 -10.28
N PHE A 102 -1.66 -13.35 -11.18
CA PHE A 102 -0.26 -13.17 -10.83
C PHE A 102 0.00 -11.90 -10.03
N HIS A 103 -0.49 -10.75 -10.50
CA HIS A 103 -0.32 -9.48 -9.79
C HIS A 103 -1.05 -9.45 -8.45
N SER A 104 -2.22 -10.07 -8.36
CA SER A 104 -3.02 -10.06 -7.14
C SER A 104 -2.47 -10.91 -6.00
N ALA A 105 -1.56 -11.86 -6.27
CA ALA A 105 -1.01 -12.73 -5.24
C ALA A 105 -0.21 -11.94 -4.20
N LYS A 106 0.67 -11.04 -4.65
CA LYS A 106 1.39 -10.13 -3.76
C LYS A 106 0.46 -9.18 -3.00
N ASP A 107 -0.60 -8.70 -3.65
CA ASP A 107 -1.56 -7.78 -3.02
C ASP A 107 -2.36 -8.47 -1.91
N LYS A 108 -2.72 -9.74 -2.10
CA LYS A 108 -3.37 -10.57 -1.08
C LYS A 108 -2.46 -10.76 0.14
N GLU A 109 -1.17 -10.98 -0.10
CA GLU A 109 -0.17 -11.12 0.96
C GLU A 109 0.06 -9.81 1.72
N MET A 110 0.18 -8.67 1.01
CA MET A 110 0.26 -7.37 1.67
C MET A 110 -0.97 -7.10 2.52
N ALA A 111 -2.17 -7.39 1.99
CA ALA A 111 -3.42 -7.19 2.74
C ALA A 111 -3.57 -8.14 3.95
N SER A 112 -3.00 -9.35 3.93
CA SER A 112 -3.04 -10.27 5.08
C SER A 112 -2.15 -9.80 6.22
N LEU A 113 -0.99 -9.24 5.90
CA LEU A 113 -0.01 -8.73 6.86
C LEU A 113 -0.35 -7.34 7.41
N ALA A 114 -1.14 -6.56 6.67
CA ALA A 114 -1.48 -5.18 7.03
C ALA A 114 -2.37 -5.09 8.28
N GLY A 115 -2.08 -4.12 9.15
CA GLY A 115 -3.00 -3.65 10.19
C GLY A 115 -3.92 -2.51 9.74
N ALA A 116 -3.45 -1.72 8.78
CA ALA A 116 -4.19 -0.62 8.18
C ALA A 116 -3.89 -0.52 6.68
N GLY A 117 -4.76 0.17 5.95
CA GLY A 117 -4.57 0.43 4.53
C GLY A 117 -4.62 1.91 4.19
N PHE A 118 -3.79 2.34 3.24
CA PHE A 118 -3.90 3.64 2.61
C PHE A 118 -3.87 3.48 1.09
N VAL A 119 -5.01 3.72 0.43
CA VAL A 119 -5.17 3.49 -1.00
C VAL A 119 -5.47 4.79 -1.75
N ILE A 120 -4.62 5.13 -2.71
CA ILE A 120 -4.77 6.32 -3.57
C ILE A 120 -5.47 5.88 -4.86
N TRP A 121 -6.74 6.25 -5.01
CA TRP A 121 -7.63 5.68 -6.03
C TRP A 121 -8.19 6.76 -6.96
N ASP A 122 -8.10 6.50 -8.26
CA ASP A 122 -8.67 7.30 -9.36
C ASP A 122 -10.18 7.10 -9.54
N GLY A 123 -10.79 6.17 -8.80
CA GLY A 123 -12.21 5.81 -8.94
C GLY A 123 -12.46 4.71 -9.96
N THR A 124 -11.51 4.39 -10.84
CA THR A 124 -11.72 3.43 -11.95
C THR A 124 -10.81 2.22 -11.89
N SER A 125 -9.62 2.33 -11.27
CA SER A 125 -8.66 1.22 -11.16
C SER A 125 -9.27 0.04 -10.41
N GLN A 126 -9.46 -1.07 -11.14
CA GLN A 126 -9.96 -2.31 -10.55
C GLN A 126 -8.95 -2.94 -9.57
N GLY A 127 -7.64 -2.69 -9.76
CA GLY A 127 -6.58 -3.14 -8.86
C GLY A 127 -6.71 -2.49 -7.49
N SER A 128 -6.76 -1.16 -7.46
CA SER A 128 -6.93 -0.34 -6.25
C SER A 128 -8.25 -0.68 -5.54
N ARG A 129 -9.35 -0.80 -6.29
CA ARG A 129 -10.65 -1.22 -5.73
C ARG A 129 -10.58 -2.62 -5.10
N ALA A 130 -9.85 -3.55 -5.71
CA ALA A 130 -9.64 -4.87 -5.13
C ALA A 130 -8.79 -4.84 -3.85
N ASN A 131 -7.80 -3.95 -3.77
CA ASN A 131 -7.01 -3.75 -2.54
C ASN A 131 -7.88 -3.19 -1.41
N ILE A 132 -8.70 -2.17 -1.70
CA ILE A 132 -9.67 -1.63 -0.74
C ILE A 132 -10.60 -2.74 -0.24
N ARG A 133 -11.18 -3.54 -1.16
CA ARG A 133 -12.02 -4.68 -0.80
C ARG A 133 -11.32 -5.68 0.13
N ARG A 134 -10.10 -6.11 -0.20
CA ARG A 134 -9.35 -7.10 0.60
C ARG A 134 -9.07 -6.60 2.02
N LEU A 135 -8.77 -5.31 2.17
CA LEU A 135 -8.58 -4.66 3.47
C LEU A 135 -9.89 -4.56 4.24
N CYS A 136 -10.98 -4.20 3.56
CA CYS A 136 -12.31 -4.11 4.17
C CYS A 136 -12.81 -5.48 4.66
N GLU A 137 -12.68 -6.54 3.87
CA GLU A 137 -13.05 -7.92 4.24
C GLU A 137 -12.27 -8.42 5.47
N ARG A 138 -11.09 -7.86 5.71
CA ARG A 138 -10.25 -8.12 6.89
C ARG A 138 -10.51 -7.17 8.06
N ARG A 139 -11.57 -6.35 7.96
CA ARG A 139 -11.97 -5.35 8.95
C ARG A 139 -10.82 -4.41 9.35
N ARG A 140 -9.92 -4.10 8.41
CA ARG A 140 -8.83 -3.15 8.64
C ARG A 140 -9.37 -1.72 8.63
N TYR A 141 -8.67 -0.84 9.33
CA TYR A 141 -8.82 0.60 9.16
C TYR A 141 -8.27 0.98 7.78
N VAL A 142 -9.08 1.60 6.93
CA VAL A 142 -8.68 1.96 5.56
C VAL A 142 -8.90 3.45 5.33
N VAL A 143 -7.87 4.14 4.85
CA VAL A 143 -7.99 5.48 4.28
C VAL A 143 -7.93 5.35 2.77
N VAL A 144 -8.91 5.93 2.08
CA VAL A 144 -8.94 6.03 0.62
C VAL A 144 -8.79 7.49 0.24
N TYR A 145 -7.81 7.83 -0.59
CA TYR A 145 -7.79 9.14 -1.24
C TYR A 145 -8.46 9.01 -2.61
N LEU A 146 -9.61 9.65 -2.79
CA LEU A 146 -10.31 9.73 -4.07
C LEU A 146 -9.72 10.85 -4.91
N HIS A 147 -8.84 10.49 -5.85
CA HIS A 147 -8.09 11.44 -6.65
C HIS A 147 -8.98 12.39 -7.46
N ALA A 148 -10.03 11.87 -8.10
CA ALA A 148 -10.97 12.68 -8.88
C ALA A 148 -11.74 13.73 -8.04
N GLN A 149 -11.82 13.53 -6.73
CA GLN A 149 -12.55 14.40 -5.81
C GLN A 149 -11.64 15.18 -4.85
N GLY A 150 -10.32 14.97 -4.93
CA GLY A 150 -9.34 15.65 -4.08
C GLY A 150 -9.52 15.42 -2.57
N ARG A 151 -10.15 14.31 -2.14
CA ARG A 151 -10.55 14.12 -0.73
C ARG A 151 -10.26 12.74 -0.19
N PHE A 152 -10.18 12.66 1.14
CA PHE A 152 -10.06 11.41 1.88
C PHE A 152 -11.43 10.83 2.26
N ILE A 153 -11.50 9.50 2.31
CA ILE A 153 -12.57 8.71 2.93
C ILE A 153 -11.91 7.78 3.93
N THR A 154 -12.48 7.70 5.12
CA THR A 154 -12.06 6.75 6.15
C THR A 154 -13.10 5.65 6.26
N LEU A 155 -12.64 4.40 6.30
CA LEU A 155 -13.46 3.20 6.49
C LEU A 155 -12.98 2.51 7.77
N ALA A 156 -13.52 2.93 8.92
CA ALA A 156 -13.13 2.45 10.23
C ALA A 156 -14.10 1.38 10.77
N THR A 157 -15.37 1.47 10.41
CA THR A 157 -16.46 0.60 10.88
C THR A 157 -16.92 -0.39 9.80
N ASP A 158 -17.61 -1.45 10.22
CA ASP A 158 -18.20 -2.42 9.28
C ASP A 158 -19.26 -1.77 8.38
N THR A 159 -20.01 -0.80 8.90
CA THR A 159 -21.00 -0.02 8.13
C THR A 159 -20.31 0.80 7.03
N GLU A 160 -19.31 1.63 7.38
CA GLU A 160 -18.59 2.44 6.40
C GLU A 160 -17.95 1.58 5.30
N ARG A 161 -17.32 0.46 5.68
CA ARG A 161 -16.74 -0.49 4.72
C ARG A 161 -17.80 -1.08 3.80
N THR A 162 -18.92 -1.51 4.36
CA THR A 162 -20.03 -2.11 3.59
C THR A 162 -20.65 -1.11 2.63
N ASP A 163 -20.92 0.10 3.10
CA ASP A 163 -21.53 1.16 2.30
C ASP A 163 -20.58 1.60 1.17
N PHE A 164 -19.29 1.74 1.46
CA PHE A 164 -18.29 2.03 0.44
C PHE A 164 -18.25 0.94 -0.64
N LEU A 165 -18.26 -0.35 -0.26
CA LEU A 165 -18.20 -1.45 -1.22
C LEU A 165 -19.49 -1.64 -2.04
N LYS A 166 -20.65 -1.27 -1.47
CA LYS A 166 -21.94 -1.25 -2.17
C LYS A 166 -22.08 -0.03 -3.08
N SER A 167 -21.48 1.10 -2.70
CA SER A 167 -21.55 2.32 -3.48
C SER A 167 -21.00 2.08 -4.89
N ARG A 168 -21.76 2.52 -5.90
CA ARG A 168 -21.33 2.51 -7.30
C ARG A 168 -20.37 3.67 -7.56
N LEU A 169 -19.31 3.80 -6.76
CA LEU A 169 -18.26 4.77 -7.06
C LEU A 169 -17.63 4.40 -8.41
N ALA A 170 -18.04 5.18 -9.42
CA ALA A 170 -17.75 5.20 -10.85
C ALA A 170 -18.13 3.95 -11.66
N SER A 171 -19.33 4.01 -12.26
CA SER A 171 -19.51 3.80 -13.70
C SER A 171 -18.62 4.72 -14.51
#